data_AF-A0A7S2LJH6-F1
#
_entry.id   AF-A0A7S2LJH6-F1
#
_cell.length_a   1.000
_cell.length_b   1.000
_cell.length_c   1.000
_cell.angle_alpha   90.00
_cell.angle_beta   90.00
_cell.angle_gamma   90.00
#
_symmetry.space_group_name_H-M   'P 1'
#
loop_
_entity.id
_entity.type
_entity.pdbx_description
1 polymer ?
#
loop_
_entity_poly.entity_id
_entity_poly.type
_entity_poly.pdbx_seq_one_letter_code
_entity_poly.pdbx_strand_id
1 'polypeptide(L)'
;MDPEENYDLTESLVGGDNDAYPADISMGSNNRNTSPTTRCSGRIRSLPTLFFIVTPMIIFIIVVFLSAALIPTDVTSNSSKQAISLRDSMMQYLARHIMPYDVPNIASLGFQSNGQPKPDGMSDGIVDQTVYYSIQAKTLYPWTDSIPQDVYFEYVVPYAVTNEPRTNHRPLLFNALKDSLKQYERAAIGNSTQSTQDQIKEVVKLINTELWALMGRDSKPIVFKASQTPRIYDPLSVIAYGYSSCTGLAIMLVSALRSVGIPARMAGTPAWYGDPSKGDHSWVEVYVVSNETGKDGEWMFLEPTPGIAEGKEDTANADNLDRDPCKRWFCKADRFNGSTKTYAT
;
A
#
# COMPACT_ATOMS: atom_id res chain seq x y z
N MET A 1 -11.28 15.82 8.65
CA MET A 1 -11.59 14.81 9.69
C MET A 1 -10.54 14.93 10.77
N ASP A 2 -10.96 14.72 12.01
CA ASP A 2 -10.14 14.85 13.21
C ASP A 2 -9.00 13.80 13.22
N PRO A 3 -7.76 14.13 13.62
CA PRO A 3 -6.68 13.16 13.81
C PRO A 3 -7.07 11.92 14.63
N GLU A 4 -7.97 12.05 15.62
CA GLU A 4 -8.44 10.91 16.43
C GLU A 4 -9.31 9.93 15.62
N GLU A 5 -10.07 10.42 14.64
CA GLU A 5 -10.93 9.59 13.78
C GLU A 5 -10.10 8.70 12.83
N ASN A 6 -8.88 9.12 12.50
CA ASN A 6 -7.93 8.34 11.68
C ASN A 6 -7.29 7.19 12.49
N TYR A 7 -7.11 7.38 13.80
CA TYR A 7 -6.55 6.39 14.72
C TYR A 7 -7.55 5.25 15.01
N ASP A 8 -8.82 5.58 15.25
CA ASP A 8 -9.88 4.58 15.49
C ASP A 8 -10.12 3.66 14.28
N LEU A 9 -9.98 4.20 13.06
CA LEU A 9 -10.08 3.41 11.83
C LEU A 9 -8.93 2.40 11.68
N THR A 10 -7.72 2.73 12.17
CA THR A 10 -6.58 1.81 12.16
C THR A 10 -6.70 0.69 13.18
N GLU A 11 -7.27 0.92 14.37
CA GLU A 11 -7.48 -0.16 15.36
C GLU A 11 -8.53 -1.19 14.89
N SER A 12 -9.58 -0.76 14.21
CA SER A 12 -10.63 -1.68 13.74
C SER A 12 -10.15 -2.74 12.72
N LEU A 13 -8.99 -2.51 12.09
CA LEU A 13 -8.39 -3.40 11.08
C LEU A 13 -7.44 -4.44 11.68
N VAL A 14 -7.05 -4.30 12.95
CA VAL A 14 -6.19 -5.27 13.65
C VAL A 14 -7.02 -6.34 14.37
N GLY A 15 -8.33 -6.12 14.52
CA GLY A 15 -9.24 -6.94 15.32
C GLY A 15 -10.00 -8.06 14.59
N GLY A 16 -9.72 -8.35 13.31
CA GLY A 16 -10.52 -9.33 12.56
C GLY A 16 -9.70 -10.12 11.53
N ASP A 17 -9.81 -11.44 11.64
CA ASP A 17 -9.44 -12.49 10.68
C ASP A 17 -7.96 -12.88 10.56
N ASN A 18 -7.60 -13.83 11.43
CA ASN A 18 -6.48 -14.76 11.23
C ASN A 18 -6.85 -15.79 10.14
N ASP A 19 -6.70 -15.43 8.86
CA ASP A 19 -6.64 -16.43 7.79
C ASP A 19 -5.18 -16.70 7.44
N ALA A 20 -4.70 -17.83 7.98
CA ALA A 20 -3.38 -18.37 7.72
C ALA A 20 -3.27 -18.84 6.26
N TYR A 21 -2.40 -18.20 5.48
CA TYR A 21 -1.90 -18.76 4.22
C TYR A 21 -1.03 -19.99 4.51
N PRO A 22 -1.31 -21.18 3.94
CA PRO A 22 -0.45 -22.34 4.16
C PRO A 22 0.79 -22.26 3.26
N ALA A 23 1.95 -22.17 3.90
CA ALA A 23 3.22 -22.58 3.32
C ALA A 23 3.34 -24.11 3.43
N ASP A 24 3.50 -24.82 2.31
CA ASP A 24 4.45 -25.92 2.11
C ASP A 24 4.08 -26.78 0.90
N ILE A 25 4.94 -26.75 -0.13
CA ILE A 25 5.03 -27.81 -1.13
C ILE A 25 6.34 -28.55 -0.88
N SER A 26 6.27 -29.65 -0.13
CA SER A 26 7.35 -30.62 -0.01
C SER A 26 7.09 -31.81 -0.93
N MET A 27 8.08 -32.11 -1.75
CA MET A 27 8.10 -33.20 -2.74
C MET A 27 8.00 -34.58 -2.07
N GLY A 28 7.25 -35.46 -2.72
CA GLY A 28 6.94 -36.79 -2.23
C GLY A 28 8.14 -37.74 -2.13
N SER A 29 8.02 -38.68 -1.19
CA SER A 29 8.72 -39.95 -1.22
C SER A 29 7.81 -41.03 -0.62
N ASN A 30 7.62 -42.08 -1.42
CA ASN A 30 6.88 -43.29 -1.10
C ASN A 30 7.46 -44.01 0.12
N ASN A 31 6.61 -44.52 1.01
CA ASN A 31 6.72 -45.94 1.36
C ASN A 31 5.46 -46.52 2.02
N ARG A 32 5.20 -47.76 1.61
CA ARG A 32 4.13 -48.68 2.00
C ARG A 32 4.32 -49.14 3.45
N ASN A 33 3.22 -49.37 4.20
CA ASN A 33 2.85 -50.73 4.63
C ASN A 33 1.65 -50.80 5.59
N THR A 34 0.77 -51.75 5.25
CA THR A 34 0.02 -52.72 6.10
C THR A 34 -1.09 -52.28 7.05
N SER A 35 -2.29 -52.79 6.71
CA SER A 35 -3.56 -52.93 7.44
C SER A 35 -3.48 -53.92 8.65
N PRO A 36 -4.61 -54.44 9.19
CA PRO A 36 -5.52 -53.84 10.18
C PRO A 36 -5.72 -54.78 11.41
N THR A 37 -6.69 -54.47 12.31
CA THR A 37 -7.75 -55.39 12.84
C THR A 37 -8.13 -55.20 14.33
N THR A 38 -9.45 -55.03 14.56
CA THR A 38 -10.34 -55.66 15.58
C THR A 38 -10.03 -55.51 17.09
N ARG A 39 -10.97 -55.53 18.06
CA ARG A 39 -12.37 -55.98 18.14
C ARG A 39 -12.99 -55.45 19.45
N CYS A 40 -14.31 -55.36 19.47
CA CYS A 40 -15.18 -55.08 20.62
C CYS A 40 -15.36 -56.27 21.59
N SER A 41 -15.72 -55.95 22.84
CA SER A 41 -16.60 -56.69 23.78
C SER A 41 -16.60 -55.89 25.10
N GLY A 42 -17.67 -55.59 25.83
CA GLY A 42 -19.07 -55.98 25.83
C GLY A 42 -19.60 -55.85 27.28
N ARG A 43 -20.89 -55.56 27.44
CA ARG A 43 -21.84 -56.19 28.41
C ARG A 43 -22.73 -55.24 29.23
N ILE A 44 -24.00 -55.66 29.19
CA ILE A 44 -25.29 -55.14 29.65
C ILE A 44 -25.60 -55.52 31.10
N ARG A 45 -26.48 -54.75 31.77
CA ARG A 45 -27.56 -55.14 32.73
C ARG A 45 -28.24 -53.85 33.23
N SER A 46 -29.52 -53.70 33.56
CA SER A 46 -30.80 -54.43 33.41
C SER A 46 -31.90 -53.53 34.05
N LEU A 47 -33.09 -53.41 33.45
CA LEU A 47 -34.32 -52.79 34.00
C LEU A 47 -35.04 -53.72 35.01
N PRO A 48 -35.94 -53.20 35.89
CA PRO A 48 -37.41 -53.14 35.66
C PRO A 48 -38.09 -51.91 36.34
N THR A 49 -39.39 -51.59 36.34
CA THR A 49 -40.60 -51.73 35.48
C THR A 49 -41.72 -50.87 36.17
N LEU A 50 -42.54 -50.15 35.38
CA LEU A 50 -43.91 -49.55 35.59
C LEU A 50 -44.38 -48.97 36.95
N PHE A 51 -45.07 -47.81 36.93
CA PHE A 51 -46.55 -47.73 36.93
C PHE A 51 -47.10 -46.29 36.74
N PHE A 52 -48.31 -46.24 36.18
CA PHE A 52 -49.15 -45.15 35.67
C PHE A 52 -49.49 -44.00 36.64
N ILE A 53 -49.52 -42.74 36.15
CA ILE A 53 -50.55 -41.73 36.46
C ILE A 53 -50.84 -40.90 35.20
N VAL A 54 -52.12 -40.85 34.84
CA VAL A 54 -52.69 -40.18 33.66
C VAL A 54 -53.27 -38.83 34.11
N THR A 55 -52.84 -37.72 33.49
CA THR A 55 -53.47 -36.36 33.43
C THR A 55 -53.66 -35.58 34.75
N PRO A 56 -53.45 -34.23 34.80
CA PRO A 56 -53.82 -33.26 33.76
C PRO A 56 -52.69 -32.23 33.44
N MET A 57 -52.09 -32.36 32.25
CA MET A 57 -51.17 -31.39 31.66
C MET A 57 -51.85 -30.68 30.47
N ILE A 58 -53.09 -30.21 30.67
CA ILE A 58 -53.87 -29.48 29.64
C ILE A 58 -54.63 -28.31 30.29
N ILE A 59 -54.00 -27.51 31.18
CA ILE A 59 -54.52 -26.17 31.57
C ILE A 59 -53.35 -25.20 31.87
N PHE A 60 -52.25 -25.27 31.13
CA PHE A 60 -51.17 -24.27 31.23
C PHE A 60 -50.61 -23.77 29.90
N ILE A 61 -51.19 -24.19 28.76
CA ILE A 61 -50.77 -23.77 27.42
C ILE A 61 -51.70 -22.69 26.82
N ILE A 62 -52.77 -22.29 27.49
CA ILE A 62 -53.73 -21.29 26.96
C ILE A 62 -53.54 -19.87 27.55
N VAL A 63 -52.76 -19.70 28.63
CA VAL A 63 -52.54 -18.36 29.25
C VAL A 63 -51.19 -17.72 28.90
N VAL A 64 -50.31 -18.42 28.18
CA VAL A 64 -49.03 -17.83 27.68
C VAL A 64 -49.13 -17.33 26.23
N PHE A 65 -50.25 -17.61 25.53
CA PHE A 65 -50.47 -17.18 24.14
C PHE A 65 -51.45 -16.01 23.97
N LEU A 66 -51.73 -15.24 25.03
CA LEU A 66 -52.57 -14.03 24.94
C LEU A 66 -51.89 -12.74 25.40
N SER A 67 -50.55 -12.70 25.39
CA SER A 67 -49.77 -11.46 25.61
C SER A 67 -48.73 -11.19 24.51
N ALA A 68 -48.79 -11.91 23.38
CA ALA A 68 -47.86 -11.77 22.26
C ALA A 68 -48.53 -11.21 20.99
N ALA A 69 -49.53 -10.34 21.15
CA ALA A 69 -50.15 -9.62 20.05
C ALA A 69 -50.35 -8.16 20.47
N LEU A 70 -49.25 -7.40 20.44
CA LEU A 70 -49.16 -5.93 20.33
C LEU A 70 -47.68 -5.53 20.51
N ILE A 71 -46.79 -6.12 19.69
CA ILE A 71 -45.50 -5.50 19.40
C ILE A 71 -45.71 -4.83 18.05
N PRO A 72 -45.61 -3.49 17.94
CA PRO A 72 -45.58 -2.85 16.64
C PRO A 72 -44.39 -3.44 15.89
N THR A 73 -44.64 -4.12 14.77
CA THR A 73 -43.61 -4.40 13.77
C THR A 73 -43.30 -3.08 13.08
N ASP A 74 -42.66 -2.17 13.80
CA ASP A 74 -41.92 -1.11 13.16
C ASP A 74 -40.65 -1.80 12.66
N VAL A 75 -40.71 -2.29 11.43
CA VAL A 75 -39.51 -2.55 10.64
C VAL A 75 -38.94 -1.18 10.33
N THR A 76 -38.38 -0.52 11.35
CA THR A 76 -37.39 0.51 11.13
C THR A 76 -36.26 -0.23 10.43
N SER A 77 -36.16 -0.01 9.12
CA SER A 77 -34.94 -0.30 8.37
C SER A 77 -33.83 0.42 9.11
N ASN A 78 -33.15 -0.31 10.00
CA ASN A 78 -31.97 0.15 10.66
C ASN A 78 -30.88 0.07 9.59
N SER A 79 -30.92 1.00 8.63
CA SER A 79 -29.75 1.33 7.83
C SER A 79 -28.83 2.09 8.78
N SER A 80 -28.22 1.38 9.73
CA SER A 80 -26.91 1.80 10.19
C SER A 80 -26.10 1.93 8.91
N LYS A 81 -25.77 3.16 8.53
CA LYS A 81 -24.75 3.38 7.50
C LYS A 81 -23.51 2.72 8.07
N GLN A 82 -23.24 1.48 7.69
CA GLN A 82 -22.01 0.81 8.03
C GLN A 82 -20.90 1.74 7.52
N ALA A 83 -20.01 2.16 8.43
CA ALA A 83 -18.90 3.02 8.06
C ALA A 83 -18.13 2.32 6.93
N ILE A 84 -17.88 3.04 5.83
CA ILE A 84 -17.15 2.51 4.69
C ILE A 84 -15.73 2.20 5.19
N SER A 85 -15.24 0.98 4.95
CA SER A 85 -13.89 0.62 5.39
C SER A 85 -12.83 1.51 4.72
N LEU A 86 -11.66 1.65 5.34
CA LEU A 86 -10.55 2.40 4.72
C LEU A 86 -10.18 1.82 3.35
N ARG A 87 -10.18 0.48 3.24
CA ARG A 87 -9.99 -0.24 1.97
C ARG A 87 -11.01 0.18 0.93
N ASP A 88 -12.30 0.14 1.26
CA ASP A 88 -13.37 0.50 0.32
C ASP A 88 -13.30 1.98 -0.07
N SER A 89 -12.89 2.86 0.86
CA SER A 89 -12.70 4.28 0.60
C SER A 89 -11.57 4.51 -0.42
N MET A 90 -10.42 3.83 -0.27
CA MET A 90 -9.31 3.89 -1.22
C MET A 90 -9.70 3.30 -2.59
N MET A 91 -10.37 2.15 -2.60
CA MET A 91 -10.85 1.52 -3.84
C MET A 91 -11.83 2.43 -4.60
N GLN A 92 -12.79 3.04 -3.89
CA GLN A 92 -13.73 4.00 -4.48
C GLN A 92 -13.02 5.26 -4.99
N TYR A 93 -12.02 5.76 -4.26
CA TYR A 93 -11.22 6.90 -4.68
C TYR A 93 -10.53 6.60 -6.02
N LEU A 94 -9.80 5.48 -6.10
CA LEU A 94 -9.11 5.07 -7.31
C LEU A 94 -10.07 4.81 -8.48
N ALA A 95 -11.25 4.24 -8.22
CA ALA A 95 -12.24 3.99 -9.27
C ALA A 95 -12.81 5.29 -9.85
N ARG A 96 -13.02 6.32 -9.01
CA ARG A 96 -13.51 7.64 -9.44
C ARG A 96 -12.45 8.45 -10.19
N HIS A 97 -11.18 8.22 -9.88
CA HIS A 97 -10.03 8.92 -10.48
C HIS A 97 -9.21 8.01 -11.41
N ILE A 98 -9.85 6.98 -11.97
CA ILE A 98 -9.17 6.08 -12.91
C ILE A 98 -8.69 6.86 -14.14
N MET A 99 -7.46 6.58 -14.57
CA MET A 99 -6.92 7.26 -15.73
C MET A 99 -7.70 6.87 -16.99
N PRO A 100 -8.03 7.81 -17.90
CA PRO A 100 -8.92 7.53 -19.04
C PRO A 100 -8.47 6.36 -19.91
N TYR A 101 -7.16 6.16 -20.04
CA TYR A 101 -6.56 5.07 -20.82
C TYR A 101 -6.53 3.72 -20.09
N ASP A 102 -6.84 3.67 -18.80
CA ASP A 102 -6.93 2.46 -17.99
C ASP A 102 -8.36 1.91 -17.90
N VAL A 103 -9.37 2.73 -18.22
CA VAL A 103 -10.80 2.36 -18.23
C VAL A 103 -11.09 1.08 -19.01
N PRO A 104 -10.53 0.84 -20.22
CA PRO A 104 -10.79 -0.40 -20.95
C PRO A 104 -10.33 -1.67 -20.23
N ASN A 105 -9.37 -1.56 -19.30
CA ASN A 105 -8.74 -2.67 -18.59
C ASN A 105 -9.13 -2.73 -17.10
N ILE A 106 -10.19 -2.03 -16.71
CA ILE A 106 -10.63 -1.88 -15.31
C ILE A 106 -10.79 -3.22 -14.56
N ALA A 107 -11.26 -4.26 -15.25
CA ALA A 107 -11.42 -5.60 -14.70
C ALA A 107 -10.07 -6.26 -14.35
N SER A 108 -9.13 -6.25 -15.30
CA SER A 108 -7.76 -6.77 -15.12
C SER A 108 -6.94 -5.99 -14.10
N LEU A 109 -7.22 -4.69 -13.95
CA LEU A 109 -6.58 -3.87 -12.91
C LEU A 109 -7.04 -4.27 -11.50
N GLY A 110 -8.20 -4.91 -11.36
CA GLY A 110 -8.70 -5.41 -10.06
C GLY A 110 -9.82 -4.58 -9.45
N PHE A 111 -10.47 -3.69 -10.19
CA PHE A 111 -11.60 -2.87 -9.71
C PHE A 111 -12.94 -3.63 -9.62
N GLN A 112 -13.01 -4.89 -10.06
CA GLN A 112 -14.23 -5.70 -10.00
C GLN A 112 -14.22 -6.65 -8.79
N SER A 113 -15.28 -6.61 -7.98
CA SER A 113 -15.44 -7.41 -6.75
C SER A 113 -16.72 -8.28 -6.78
N ASN A 114 -16.98 -8.98 -7.88
CA ASN A 114 -18.29 -9.65 -8.04
C ASN A 114 -18.20 -11.18 -8.08
N GLY A 115 -17.11 -11.78 -7.57
CA GLY A 115 -16.91 -13.23 -7.53
C GLY A 115 -16.89 -13.90 -8.92
N GLN A 116 -16.82 -13.11 -9.98
CA GLN A 116 -16.67 -13.61 -11.34
C GLN A 116 -15.20 -14.01 -11.55
N PRO A 117 -14.93 -15.19 -12.14
CA PRO A 117 -13.57 -15.55 -12.55
C PRO A 117 -13.01 -14.43 -13.42
N LYS A 118 -11.90 -13.83 -13.00
CA LYS A 118 -11.24 -12.79 -13.78
C LYS A 118 -10.74 -13.41 -15.09
N PRO A 119 -11.02 -12.80 -16.27
CA PRO A 119 -10.68 -13.39 -17.57
C PRO A 119 -9.20 -13.73 -17.77
N ASP A 120 -8.32 -13.10 -16.99
CA ASP A 120 -6.87 -13.25 -17.05
C ASP A 120 -6.28 -14.20 -15.99
N GLY A 121 -7.08 -14.71 -15.06
CA GLY A 121 -6.60 -15.55 -13.96
C GLY A 121 -5.74 -14.81 -12.92
N MET A 122 -5.65 -13.48 -12.98
CA MET A 122 -4.97 -12.66 -11.98
C MET A 122 -5.96 -12.30 -10.87
N SER A 123 -6.13 -13.21 -9.89
CA SER A 123 -7.22 -13.18 -8.89
C SER A 123 -7.43 -11.82 -8.22
N ASP A 124 -6.38 -11.01 -8.04
CA ASP A 124 -6.44 -9.76 -7.26
C ASP A 124 -6.16 -8.49 -8.09
N GLY A 125 -5.63 -8.61 -9.30
CA GLY A 125 -5.17 -7.46 -10.10
C GLY A 125 -4.05 -6.67 -9.40
N ILE A 126 -3.70 -5.48 -9.90
CA ILE A 126 -2.66 -4.64 -9.28
C ILE A 126 -3.22 -3.66 -8.24
N VAL A 127 -4.49 -3.30 -8.36
CA VAL A 127 -5.13 -2.28 -7.52
C VAL A 127 -5.34 -2.79 -6.10
N ASP A 128 -5.77 -4.05 -5.95
CA ASP A 128 -5.99 -4.64 -4.62
C ASP A 128 -4.68 -4.71 -3.81
N GLN A 129 -3.60 -5.20 -4.44
CA GLN A 129 -2.26 -5.20 -3.87
C GLN A 129 -1.79 -3.78 -3.53
N THR A 130 -2.07 -2.81 -4.40
CA THR A 130 -1.74 -1.40 -4.16
C THR A 130 -2.43 -0.86 -2.91
N VAL A 131 -3.73 -1.12 -2.74
CA VAL A 131 -4.50 -0.69 -1.58
C VAL A 131 -4.07 -1.44 -0.32
N TYR A 132 -3.86 -2.76 -0.41
CA TYR A 132 -3.37 -3.57 0.70
C TYR A 132 -2.07 -3.01 1.28
N TYR A 133 -1.05 -2.79 0.45
CA TYR A 133 0.23 -2.26 0.92
C TYR A 133 0.16 -0.79 1.36
N SER A 134 -0.78 0.00 0.81
CA SER A 134 -1.07 1.35 1.32
C SER A 134 -1.61 1.32 2.76
N ILE A 135 -2.44 0.33 3.09
CA ILE A 135 -2.94 0.11 4.45
C ILE A 135 -1.82 -0.43 5.34
N GLN A 136 -1.02 -1.40 4.87
CA GLN A 136 0.12 -1.91 5.63
C GLN A 136 1.11 -0.81 6.01
N ALA A 137 1.39 0.14 5.11
CA ALA A 137 2.22 1.30 5.43
C ALA A 137 1.59 2.16 6.54
N LYS A 138 0.26 2.37 6.53
CA LYS A 138 -0.42 3.07 7.63
C LYS A 138 -0.30 2.34 8.96
N THR A 139 -0.45 1.02 8.95
CA THR A 139 -0.34 0.19 10.14
C THR A 139 1.09 0.20 10.69
N LEU A 140 2.12 0.13 9.85
CA LEU A 140 3.50 0.02 10.31
C LEU A 140 4.16 1.34 10.69
N TYR A 141 3.88 2.44 9.97
CA TYR A 141 4.68 3.65 10.07
C TYR A 141 3.91 4.86 10.62
N PRO A 142 4.39 5.50 11.70
CA PRO A 142 3.66 6.55 12.41
C PRO A 142 3.52 7.86 11.63
N TRP A 143 4.46 8.20 10.73
CA TRP A 143 4.37 9.43 9.92
C TRP A 143 3.10 9.48 9.07
N THR A 144 2.53 8.32 8.73
CA THR A 144 1.35 8.23 7.88
C THR A 144 0.08 8.83 8.50
N ASP A 145 0.05 9.01 9.83
CA ASP A 145 -1.09 9.60 10.53
C ASP A 145 -1.10 11.13 10.44
N SER A 146 0.08 11.73 10.28
CA SER A 146 0.22 13.18 10.13
C SER A 146 -0.11 13.67 8.73
N ILE A 147 -0.22 12.76 7.75
CA ILE A 147 -0.51 13.10 6.36
C ILE A 147 -2.03 13.31 6.19
N PRO A 148 -2.48 14.45 5.64
CA PRO A 148 -3.89 14.66 5.32
C PRO A 148 -4.42 13.57 4.39
N GLN A 149 -5.67 13.13 4.62
CA GLN A 149 -6.24 11.99 3.90
C GLN A 149 -6.29 12.22 2.38
N ASP A 150 -6.64 13.41 1.94
CA ASP A 150 -6.67 13.80 0.52
C ASP A 150 -5.26 13.72 -0.10
N VAL A 151 -4.24 14.20 0.60
CA VAL A 151 -2.83 14.06 0.17
C VAL A 151 -2.41 12.59 0.12
N TYR A 152 -2.79 11.77 1.09
CA TYR A 152 -2.48 10.34 1.09
C TYR A 152 -3.17 9.62 -0.07
N PHE A 153 -4.45 9.90 -0.31
CA PHE A 153 -5.24 9.26 -1.36
C PHE A 153 -4.74 9.64 -2.75
N GLU A 154 -4.30 10.88 -2.95
CA GLU A 154 -3.79 11.34 -4.24
C GLU A 154 -2.33 10.98 -4.49
N TYR A 155 -1.47 11.00 -3.46
CA TYR A 155 -0.02 10.93 -3.66
C TYR A 155 0.65 9.72 -3.03
N VAL A 156 -0.10 8.80 -2.42
CA VAL A 156 0.38 7.49 -1.94
C VAL A 156 -0.38 6.34 -2.59
N VAL A 157 -1.71 6.42 -2.61
CA VAL A 157 -2.57 5.29 -3.02
C VAL A 157 -2.51 4.96 -4.53
N PRO A 158 -2.25 5.87 -5.49
CA PRO A 158 -2.25 5.50 -6.90
C PRO A 158 -1.22 4.43 -7.27
N TYR A 159 -1.65 3.51 -8.15
CA TYR A 159 -0.86 2.38 -8.65
C TYR A 159 0.12 2.75 -9.78
N ALA A 160 0.10 4.01 -10.22
CA ALA A 160 0.97 4.57 -11.25
C ALA A 160 1.28 6.04 -10.93
N VAL A 161 2.32 6.57 -11.56
CA VAL A 161 2.80 7.96 -11.46
C VAL A 161 2.42 8.74 -12.70
N THR A 162 2.63 8.16 -13.89
CA THR A 162 2.40 8.79 -15.19
C THR A 162 1.72 7.79 -16.14
N ASN A 163 2.16 7.72 -17.40
CA ASN A 163 1.64 6.80 -18.41
C ASN A 163 2.43 5.47 -18.50
N GLU A 164 3.28 5.13 -17.53
CA GLU A 164 4.13 3.94 -17.55
C GLU A 164 3.37 2.61 -17.50
N PRO A 165 3.90 1.51 -18.08
CA PRO A 165 3.28 0.20 -18.00
C PRO A 165 2.87 -0.19 -16.57
N ARG A 166 1.69 -0.80 -16.46
CA ARG A 166 1.00 -1.10 -15.21
C ARG A 166 1.62 -2.37 -14.65
N THR A 167 2.39 -2.23 -13.58
CA THR A 167 3.15 -3.34 -12.99
C THR A 167 2.86 -3.46 -11.50
N ASN A 168 2.81 -4.70 -11.00
CA ASN A 168 2.61 -4.98 -9.57
C ASN A 168 3.92 -4.82 -8.78
N HIS A 169 4.44 -3.59 -8.73
CA HIS A 169 5.74 -3.28 -8.13
C HIS A 169 5.68 -3.03 -6.62
N ARG A 170 4.53 -2.59 -6.09
CA ARG A 170 4.40 -2.16 -4.69
C ARG A 170 4.76 -3.24 -3.66
N PRO A 171 4.33 -4.51 -3.80
CA PRO A 171 4.71 -5.57 -2.86
C PRO A 171 6.24 -5.75 -2.77
N LEU A 172 6.91 -5.73 -3.92
CA LEU A 172 8.36 -5.89 -4.01
C LEU A 172 9.08 -4.73 -3.32
N LEU A 173 8.71 -3.49 -3.62
CA LEU A 173 9.35 -2.30 -3.04
C LEU A 173 9.12 -2.20 -1.52
N PHE A 174 7.89 -2.44 -1.06
CA PHE A 174 7.57 -2.44 0.37
C PHE A 174 8.41 -3.45 1.13
N ASN A 175 8.44 -4.71 0.65
CA ASN A 175 9.19 -5.78 1.31
C ASN A 175 10.71 -5.51 1.29
N ALA A 176 11.24 -4.97 0.20
CA ALA A 176 12.67 -4.65 0.09
C ALA A 176 13.10 -3.53 1.05
N LEU A 177 12.25 -2.53 1.27
CA LEU A 177 12.56 -1.39 2.15
C LEU A 177 12.24 -1.66 3.62
N LYS A 178 11.39 -2.65 3.92
CA LYS A 178 10.91 -2.92 5.27
C LYS A 178 12.05 -3.15 6.26
N ASP A 179 13.06 -3.93 5.89
CA ASP A 179 14.19 -4.24 6.76
C ASP A 179 15.04 -3.00 7.09
N SER A 180 15.35 -2.16 6.09
CA SER A 180 16.05 -0.88 6.29
C SER A 180 15.25 0.09 7.18
N LEU A 181 13.92 -0.03 7.21
CA LEU A 181 13.02 0.86 7.93
C LEU A 181 12.50 0.31 9.26
N LYS A 182 12.99 -0.86 9.68
CA LYS A 182 12.50 -1.57 10.88
C LYS A 182 12.52 -0.70 12.15
N GLN A 183 13.55 0.15 12.30
CA GLN A 183 13.68 1.03 13.46
C GLN A 183 12.61 2.13 13.55
N TYR A 184 11.93 2.42 12.43
CA TYR A 184 10.87 3.41 12.37
C TYR A 184 9.46 2.81 12.48
N GLU A 185 9.34 1.48 12.55
CA GLU A 185 8.04 0.85 12.78
C GLU A 185 7.47 1.31 14.13
N ARG A 186 6.14 1.47 14.23
CA ARG A 186 5.45 1.89 15.46
C ARG A 186 5.86 1.06 16.69
N ALA A 187 6.08 -0.23 16.50
CA ALA A 187 6.48 -1.14 17.58
C ALA A 187 7.94 -0.94 18.04
N ALA A 188 8.79 -0.33 17.21
CA ALA A 188 10.22 -0.16 17.45
C ALA A 188 10.60 1.28 17.83
N ILE A 189 9.87 2.28 17.33
CA ILE A 189 10.23 3.70 17.43
C ILE A 189 10.23 4.24 18.88
N GLY A 190 9.58 3.54 19.81
CA GLY A 190 9.58 3.86 21.24
C GLY A 190 9.12 5.29 21.55
N ASN A 191 9.65 5.88 22.63
CA ASN A 191 9.39 7.28 23.00
C ASN A 191 10.27 8.26 22.22
N SER A 192 10.37 8.10 20.90
CA SER A 192 11.13 9.04 20.06
C SER A 192 10.59 10.46 20.25
N THR A 193 11.49 11.41 20.43
CA THR A 193 11.17 12.85 20.49
C THR A 193 11.36 13.55 19.14
N GLN A 194 11.75 12.80 18.12
CA GLN A 194 11.97 13.29 16.76
C GLN A 194 10.63 13.70 16.13
N SER A 195 10.60 14.88 15.52
CA SER A 195 9.41 15.36 14.82
C SER A 195 9.06 14.46 13.62
N THR A 196 7.78 14.38 13.25
CA THR A 196 7.36 13.65 12.04
C THR A 196 8.05 14.19 10.78
N GLN A 197 8.28 15.51 10.72
CA GLN A 197 9.00 16.14 9.63
C GLN A 197 10.42 15.58 9.50
N ASP A 198 11.18 15.54 10.60
CA ASP A 198 12.56 15.03 10.60
C ASP A 198 12.61 13.55 10.24
N GLN A 199 11.66 12.75 10.76
CA GLN A 199 11.53 11.33 10.40
C GLN A 199 11.31 11.15 8.89
N ILE A 200 10.39 11.90 8.27
CA ILE A 200 10.14 11.82 6.82
C ILE A 200 11.42 12.19 6.05
N LYS A 201 12.09 13.29 6.41
CA LYS A 201 13.32 13.73 5.75
C LYS A 201 14.43 12.68 5.83
N GLU A 202 14.61 12.07 6.99
CA GLU A 202 15.62 11.02 7.21
C GLU A 202 15.31 9.76 6.40
N VAL A 203 14.06 9.29 6.43
CA VAL A 203 13.61 8.13 5.67
C VAL A 203 13.72 8.35 4.16
N VAL A 204 13.36 9.55 3.67
CA VAL A 204 13.51 9.90 2.25
C VAL A 204 14.98 9.85 1.82
N LYS A 205 15.89 10.41 2.63
CA LYS A 205 17.32 10.34 2.37
C LYS A 205 17.82 8.90 2.36
N LEU A 206 17.41 8.09 3.33
CA LEU A 206 17.77 6.67 3.42
C LEU A 206 17.33 5.92 2.16
N ILE A 207 16.06 6.05 1.77
CA ILE A 207 15.52 5.40 0.57
C ILE A 207 16.27 5.86 -0.69
N ASN A 208 16.47 7.17 -0.89
CA ASN A 208 17.19 7.67 -2.07
C ASN A 208 18.66 7.25 -2.11
N THR A 209 19.23 6.82 -0.99
CA THR A 209 20.59 6.29 -0.88
C THR A 209 20.63 4.79 -1.18
N GLU A 210 19.77 4.00 -0.55
CA GLU A 210 19.88 2.53 -0.57
C GLU A 210 19.11 1.86 -1.71
N LEU A 211 18.01 2.47 -2.16
CA LEU A 211 17.07 1.87 -3.12
C LEU A 211 17.76 1.28 -4.35
N TRP A 212 18.75 2.00 -4.89
CA TRP A 212 19.41 1.65 -6.14
C TRP A 212 20.28 0.40 -6.02
N ALA A 213 20.89 0.17 -4.87
CA ALA A 213 21.65 -1.03 -4.57
C ALA A 213 20.71 -2.19 -4.19
N LEU A 214 19.73 -1.93 -3.31
CA LEU A 214 18.72 -2.92 -2.88
C LEU A 214 17.96 -3.54 -4.05
N MET A 215 17.63 -2.72 -5.04
CA MET A 215 16.88 -3.13 -6.23
C MET A 215 17.78 -3.39 -7.45
N GLY A 216 19.09 -3.24 -7.28
CA GLY A 216 20.09 -3.55 -8.30
C GLY A 216 20.40 -5.04 -8.38
N ARG A 217 21.46 -5.37 -9.12
CA ARG A 217 22.05 -6.72 -9.11
C ARG A 217 23.21 -6.73 -8.12
N ASP A 218 23.64 -7.92 -7.70
CA ASP A 218 24.81 -8.07 -6.82
C ASP A 218 26.00 -7.24 -7.31
N SER A 219 26.46 -6.31 -6.45
CA SER A 219 27.55 -5.37 -6.74
C SER A 219 27.34 -4.43 -7.93
N LYS A 220 26.11 -4.28 -8.43
CA LYS A 220 25.74 -3.42 -9.56
C LYS A 220 24.42 -2.67 -9.27
N PRO A 221 24.49 -1.47 -8.68
CA PRO A 221 23.29 -0.68 -8.43
C PRO A 221 22.62 -0.27 -9.75
N ILE A 222 21.35 0.12 -9.66
CA ILE A 222 20.64 0.77 -10.76
C ILE A 222 21.34 2.09 -11.10
N VAL A 223 21.61 2.34 -12.38
CA VAL A 223 22.33 3.54 -12.86
C VAL A 223 21.51 4.41 -13.82
N PHE A 224 21.89 5.68 -13.95
CA PHE A 224 21.34 6.53 -14.99
C PHE A 224 21.83 6.13 -16.38
N LYS A 225 20.90 6.08 -17.34
CA LYS A 225 21.17 5.97 -18.78
C LYS A 225 20.17 6.84 -19.53
N ALA A 226 20.63 7.81 -20.29
CA ALA A 226 19.76 8.72 -21.04
C ALA A 226 18.94 8.00 -22.12
N SER A 227 17.86 8.64 -22.59
CA SER A 227 17.04 8.21 -23.74
C SER A 227 16.45 6.80 -23.62
N GLN A 228 15.97 6.42 -22.43
CA GLN A 228 15.33 5.12 -22.20
C GLN A 228 13.80 5.19 -22.19
N THR A 229 13.18 6.35 -22.03
CA THR A 229 11.72 6.52 -22.17
C THR A 229 11.33 6.57 -23.66
N PRO A 230 10.25 5.88 -24.10
CA PRO A 230 9.28 5.08 -23.33
C PRO A 230 9.60 3.56 -23.31
N ARG A 231 10.87 3.15 -23.46
CA ARG A 231 11.27 1.74 -23.51
C ARG A 231 11.46 1.10 -22.13
N ILE A 232 12.08 1.81 -21.18
CA ILE A 232 12.41 1.32 -19.83
C ILE A 232 12.11 2.45 -18.85
N TYR A 233 10.94 2.43 -18.22
CA TYR A 233 10.51 3.51 -17.33
C TYR A 233 9.47 3.12 -16.27
N ASP A 234 8.82 1.95 -16.36
CA ASP A 234 8.11 1.38 -15.21
C ASP A 234 9.08 0.74 -14.19
N PRO A 235 8.72 0.66 -12.90
CA PRO A 235 9.63 0.18 -11.85
C PRO A 235 10.24 -1.20 -12.12
N LEU A 236 9.43 -2.19 -12.56
CA LEU A 236 9.92 -3.55 -12.76
C LEU A 236 10.87 -3.65 -13.94
N SER A 237 10.64 -2.87 -15.01
CA SER A 237 11.59 -2.75 -16.12
C SER A 237 12.90 -2.10 -15.65
N VAL A 238 12.85 -1.02 -14.85
CA VAL A 238 14.07 -0.38 -14.32
C VAL A 238 14.91 -1.39 -13.53
N ILE A 239 14.27 -2.19 -12.66
CA ILE A 239 14.92 -3.26 -11.89
C ILE A 239 15.52 -4.32 -12.82
N ALA A 240 14.74 -4.83 -13.78
CA ALA A 240 15.17 -5.90 -14.66
C ALA A 240 16.39 -5.51 -15.52
N TYR A 241 16.40 -4.30 -16.06
CA TYR A 241 17.49 -3.79 -16.89
C TYR A 241 18.66 -3.22 -16.08
N GLY A 242 18.41 -2.75 -14.85
CA GLY A 242 19.42 -2.13 -13.98
C GLY A 242 19.77 -0.69 -14.37
N TYR A 243 18.94 -0.03 -15.17
CA TYR A 243 19.15 1.37 -15.57
C TYR A 243 17.88 2.02 -16.14
N SER A 244 17.82 3.35 -16.11
CA SER A 244 16.79 4.13 -16.82
C SER A 244 17.20 5.60 -16.99
N SER A 245 16.42 6.37 -17.75
CA SER A 245 16.53 7.84 -17.85
C SER A 245 15.85 8.53 -16.65
N CYS A 246 15.97 9.86 -16.56
CA CYS A 246 15.42 10.68 -15.48
C CYS A 246 13.97 10.33 -15.15
N THR A 247 13.10 10.17 -16.16
CA THR A 247 11.71 9.77 -15.99
C THR A 247 11.55 8.43 -15.27
N GLY A 248 12.22 7.36 -15.71
CA GLY A 248 12.05 6.04 -15.09
C GLY A 248 12.67 5.95 -13.69
N LEU A 249 13.77 6.68 -13.44
CA LEU A 249 14.33 6.80 -12.10
C LEU A 249 13.40 7.58 -11.15
N ALA A 250 12.76 8.65 -11.64
CA ALA A 250 11.77 9.40 -10.87
C ALA A 250 10.53 8.55 -10.56
N ILE A 251 10.00 7.78 -11.53
CA ILE A 251 8.90 6.83 -11.30
C ILE A 251 9.29 5.81 -10.24
N MET A 252 10.47 5.19 -10.37
CA MET A 252 10.96 4.20 -9.43
C MET A 252 11.06 4.76 -7.99
N LEU A 253 11.62 5.97 -7.83
CA LEU A 253 11.76 6.59 -6.52
C LEU A 253 10.40 7.00 -5.93
N VAL A 254 9.49 7.57 -6.73
CA VAL A 254 8.11 7.87 -6.28
C VAL A 254 7.41 6.59 -5.84
N SER A 255 7.47 5.52 -6.64
CA SER A 255 6.89 4.22 -6.30
C SER A 255 7.45 3.64 -5.00
N ALA A 256 8.77 3.79 -4.76
CA ALA A 256 9.42 3.35 -3.53
C ALA A 256 8.93 4.14 -2.31
N LEU A 257 8.90 5.46 -2.38
CA LEU A 257 8.40 6.34 -1.31
C LEU A 257 6.92 6.05 -1.00
N ARG A 258 6.08 5.93 -2.04
CA ARG A 258 4.65 5.60 -1.90
C ARG A 258 4.44 4.22 -1.29
N SER A 259 5.33 3.27 -1.55
CA SER A 259 5.20 1.93 -0.96
C SER A 259 5.23 1.97 0.57
N VAL A 260 5.98 2.90 1.17
CA VAL A 260 6.09 3.07 2.63
C VAL A 260 5.29 4.27 3.17
N GLY A 261 4.27 4.70 2.43
CA GLY A 261 3.32 5.70 2.91
C GLY A 261 3.80 7.15 2.85
N ILE A 262 4.89 7.45 2.13
CA ILE A 262 5.38 8.82 1.95
C ILE A 262 4.80 9.42 0.66
N PRO A 263 4.10 10.57 0.72
CA PRO A 263 3.47 11.12 -0.47
C PRO A 263 4.52 11.75 -1.37
N ALA A 264 4.55 11.31 -2.62
CA ALA A 264 5.52 11.76 -3.60
C ALA A 264 4.87 11.88 -4.98
N ARG A 265 5.40 12.79 -5.81
CA ARG A 265 4.99 12.98 -7.20
C ARG A 265 6.18 13.24 -8.10
N MET A 266 6.01 12.99 -9.40
CA MET A 266 6.97 13.43 -10.39
C MET A 266 6.70 14.89 -10.73
N ALA A 267 7.77 15.65 -10.91
CA ALA A 267 7.70 16.95 -11.55
C ALA A 267 8.83 17.08 -12.58
N GLY A 268 8.67 17.98 -13.55
CA GLY A 268 9.59 18.03 -14.67
C GLY A 268 9.33 19.15 -15.65
N THR A 269 10.29 19.35 -16.55
CA THR A 269 10.11 20.14 -17.77
C THR A 269 10.26 19.23 -18.98
N PRO A 270 9.32 19.26 -19.94
CA PRO A 270 9.43 18.50 -21.19
C PRO A 270 10.44 19.14 -22.17
N ALA A 271 10.80 20.40 -21.95
CA ALA A 271 11.73 21.14 -22.80
C ALA A 271 12.27 22.38 -22.07
N TRP A 272 13.57 22.46 -21.86
CA TRP A 272 14.20 23.69 -21.38
C TRP A 272 13.93 24.83 -22.38
N TYR A 273 13.50 26.00 -21.88
CA TYR A 273 13.10 27.16 -22.68
C TYR A 273 11.91 26.95 -23.62
N GLY A 274 11.19 25.84 -23.48
CA GLY A 274 10.20 25.42 -24.47
C GLY A 274 10.81 24.94 -25.80
N ASP A 275 12.12 24.67 -25.84
CA ASP A 275 12.83 24.17 -27.02
C ASP A 275 13.24 22.68 -26.80
N PRO A 276 12.58 21.72 -27.47
CA PRO A 276 12.89 20.29 -27.32
C PRO A 276 14.35 19.93 -27.63
N SER A 277 15.06 20.73 -28.43
CA SER A 277 16.49 20.50 -28.72
C SER A 277 17.41 20.77 -27.53
N LYS A 278 16.88 21.43 -26.48
CA LYS A 278 17.61 21.77 -25.25
C LYS A 278 17.48 20.69 -24.18
N GLY A 279 16.71 19.64 -24.45
CA GLY A 279 16.48 18.51 -23.56
C GLY A 279 15.36 18.75 -22.55
N ASP A 280 15.07 17.71 -21.78
CA ASP A 280 14.08 17.65 -20.72
C ASP A 280 14.76 17.38 -19.37
N HIS A 281 13.97 17.36 -18.29
CA HIS A 281 14.38 16.77 -17.02
C HIS A 281 13.17 16.45 -16.15
N SER A 282 13.26 15.35 -15.39
CA SER A 282 12.26 14.92 -14.41
C SER A 282 12.94 14.74 -13.07
N TRP A 283 12.31 15.25 -12.02
CA TRP A 283 12.69 15.11 -10.61
C TRP A 283 11.49 14.63 -9.78
N VAL A 284 11.70 14.48 -8.47
CA VAL A 284 10.67 14.07 -7.51
C VAL A 284 10.36 15.23 -6.57
N GLU A 285 9.09 15.39 -6.21
CA GLU A 285 8.66 16.24 -5.12
C GLU A 285 8.03 15.37 -4.02
N VAL A 286 8.40 15.62 -2.77
CA VAL A 286 7.92 14.89 -1.58
C VAL A 286 7.13 15.83 -0.70
N TYR A 287 5.95 15.41 -0.27
CA TYR A 287 5.14 16.19 0.67
C TYR A 287 5.64 15.94 2.09
N VAL A 288 6.01 17.02 2.78
CA VAL A 288 6.48 16.99 4.16
C VAL A 288 5.53 17.80 5.03
N VAL A 289 4.99 17.16 6.05
CA VAL A 289 4.05 17.80 7.00
C VAL A 289 4.76 18.90 7.80
N SER A 290 4.03 19.97 8.12
CA SER A 290 4.54 21.02 9.01
C SER A 290 4.65 20.53 10.45
N ASN A 291 5.58 21.11 11.22
CA ASN A 291 5.71 20.89 12.66
C ASN A 291 4.57 21.54 13.46
N GLU A 292 3.78 22.42 12.84
CA GLU A 292 2.60 23.02 13.45
C GLU A 292 1.40 22.09 13.26
N THR A 293 0.88 21.54 14.36
CA THR A 293 -0.31 20.68 14.34
C THR A 293 -1.48 21.40 13.66
N GLY A 294 -2.01 20.79 12.60
CA GLY A 294 -3.21 21.27 11.89
C GLY A 294 -2.98 22.31 10.80
N LYS A 295 -1.75 22.46 10.27
CA LYS A 295 -1.49 23.25 9.06
C LYS A 295 -0.82 22.42 7.97
N ASP A 296 -1.11 22.83 6.74
CA ASP A 296 -0.60 22.30 5.48
C ASP A 296 0.89 21.93 5.50
N GLY A 297 1.29 20.95 4.71
CA GLY A 297 2.67 20.60 4.46
C GLY A 297 3.24 21.30 3.23
N GLU A 298 4.51 21.05 2.94
CA GLU A 298 5.21 21.60 1.79
C GLU A 298 5.70 20.51 0.82
N TRP A 299 5.69 20.83 -0.47
CA TRP A 299 6.32 20.00 -1.50
C TRP A 299 7.80 20.34 -1.60
N MET A 300 8.65 19.41 -1.20
CA MET A 300 10.10 19.57 -1.21
C MET A 300 10.74 18.85 -2.39
N PHE A 301 11.74 19.49 -3.00
CA PHE A 301 12.48 18.94 -4.14
C PHE A 301 13.40 17.77 -3.74
N LEU A 302 13.46 16.76 -4.59
CA LEU A 302 14.37 15.62 -4.49
C LEU A 302 14.82 15.14 -5.88
N GLU A 303 16.13 15.01 -6.07
CA GLU A 303 16.72 14.39 -7.26
C GLU A 303 17.04 12.91 -6.99
N PRO A 304 16.61 11.98 -7.86
CA PRO A 304 17.05 10.59 -7.78
C PRO A 304 18.59 10.48 -7.80
N THR A 305 19.19 9.73 -6.87
CA THR A 305 20.66 9.55 -6.83
C THR A 305 21.08 8.10 -7.16
N PRO A 306 20.86 7.63 -8.40
CA PRO A 306 21.22 6.27 -8.81
C PRO A 306 22.74 6.05 -8.81
N GLY A 307 23.15 4.79 -8.82
CA GLY A 307 24.56 4.40 -8.97
C GLY A 307 25.36 4.35 -7.68
N ILE A 308 24.78 4.75 -6.53
CA ILE A 308 25.38 4.50 -5.23
C ILE A 308 25.34 2.99 -4.97
N ALA A 309 26.51 2.35 -4.93
CA ALA A 309 26.63 0.93 -4.62
C ALA A 309 26.72 0.72 -3.10
N GLU A 310 26.18 -0.39 -2.61
CA GLU A 310 26.32 -0.77 -1.21
C GLU A 310 27.81 -0.84 -0.81
N GLY A 311 28.20 -0.05 0.19
CA GLY A 311 29.57 -0.01 0.71
C GLY A 311 30.64 0.60 -0.21
N LYS A 312 30.27 1.22 -1.34
CA LYS A 312 31.23 1.90 -2.23
C LYS A 312 30.66 3.23 -2.74
N GLU A 313 31.37 4.30 -2.38
CA GLU A 313 31.12 5.73 -2.61
C GLU A 313 30.37 6.47 -1.50
N ASP A 314 30.70 7.76 -1.40
CA ASP A 314 30.32 8.69 -0.36
C ASP A 314 28.79 8.90 -0.33
N THR A 315 28.11 8.14 0.53
CA THR A 315 26.67 8.26 0.79
C THR A 315 26.26 9.67 1.24
N ALA A 316 27.21 10.54 1.61
CA ALA A 316 26.93 11.96 1.87
C ALA A 316 26.50 12.73 0.62
N ASN A 317 26.71 12.19 -0.59
CA ASN A 317 26.33 12.85 -1.84
C ASN A 317 24.89 12.55 -2.29
N ALA A 318 24.21 11.57 -1.68
CA ALA A 318 22.80 11.30 -1.92
C ALA A 318 21.98 12.57 -1.71
N ASP A 319 21.15 12.90 -2.71
CA ASP A 319 20.28 14.06 -2.59
C ASP A 319 19.24 13.85 -1.49
N ASN A 320 18.89 14.94 -0.82
CA ASN A 320 17.97 14.94 0.31
C ASN A 320 17.15 16.23 0.33
N LEU A 321 16.12 16.26 1.17
CA LEU A 321 15.15 17.36 1.19
C LEU A 321 15.69 18.66 1.78
N ASP A 322 16.78 18.61 2.57
CA ASP A 322 17.41 19.81 3.15
C ASP A 322 18.43 20.47 2.21
N ARG A 323 18.74 19.84 1.07
CA ARG A 323 19.62 20.43 0.07
C ARG A 323 18.92 21.57 -0.66
N ASP A 324 19.62 22.70 -0.72
CA ASP A 324 19.25 23.88 -1.50
C ASP A 324 18.94 23.49 -2.96
N PRO A 325 17.68 23.64 -3.42
CA PRO A 325 17.30 23.31 -4.79
C PRO A 325 18.10 24.05 -5.85
N CYS A 326 18.53 25.28 -5.57
CA CYS A 326 19.34 26.09 -6.48
C CYS A 326 20.76 25.56 -6.67
N LYS A 327 21.20 24.60 -5.85
CA LYS A 327 22.51 23.95 -5.99
C LYS A 327 22.46 22.64 -6.77
N ARG A 328 21.27 22.17 -7.16
CA ARG A 328 21.11 20.98 -8.01
C ARG A 328 21.64 21.28 -9.42
N TRP A 329 22.22 20.28 -10.07
CA TRP A 329 22.97 20.45 -11.33
C TRP A 329 22.15 21.08 -12.48
N PHE A 330 20.83 20.88 -12.47
CA PHE A 330 19.89 21.42 -13.46
C PHE A 330 19.27 22.76 -13.05
N CYS A 331 19.37 23.16 -11.77
CA CYS A 331 18.79 24.40 -11.28
C CYS A 331 19.75 25.56 -11.54
N LYS A 332 19.78 26.00 -12.81
CA LYS A 332 20.60 27.12 -13.25
C LYS A 332 19.72 28.27 -13.72
N ALA A 333 20.12 29.51 -13.43
CA ALA A 333 19.34 30.69 -13.79
C ALA A 333 19.10 30.78 -15.30
N ASP A 334 20.06 30.32 -16.11
CA ASP A 334 19.89 30.26 -17.57
C ASP A 334 18.70 29.37 -17.93
N ARG A 335 18.54 28.20 -17.30
CA ARG A 335 17.47 27.18 -17.46
C ARG A 335 16.08 27.60 -17.03
N PHE A 336 15.96 28.62 -16.18
CA PHE A 336 14.68 29.13 -15.67
C PHE A 336 14.46 30.60 -16.03
N ASN A 337 14.66 30.94 -17.30
CA ASN A 337 14.53 32.30 -17.85
C ASN A 337 13.08 32.82 -18.02
N GLY A 338 12.09 32.19 -17.38
CA GLY A 338 10.66 32.52 -17.51
C GLY A 338 9.92 31.88 -18.70
N SER A 339 10.64 31.27 -19.65
CA SER A 339 10.01 30.51 -20.77
C SER A 339 9.88 29.01 -20.50
N THR A 340 10.71 28.46 -19.60
CA THR A 340 10.62 27.07 -19.16
C THR A 340 9.33 26.84 -18.39
N LYS A 341 8.54 25.86 -18.82
CA LYS A 341 7.35 25.40 -18.11
C LYS A 341 7.66 24.14 -17.33
N THR A 342 7.17 24.07 -16.11
CA THR A 342 7.25 22.87 -15.28
C THR A 342 5.86 22.32 -15.01
N TYR A 343 5.78 21.01 -14.86
CA TYR A 343 4.55 20.28 -14.59
C TYR A 343 4.81 19.30 -13.45
N ALA A 344 3.78 19.03 -12.66
CA ALA A 344 3.80 17.99 -11.65
C ALA A 344 2.60 17.07 -11.87
N THR A 345 2.77 15.79 -11.56
CA THR A 345 1.76 14.75 -11.73
C THR A 345 0.92 14.53 -10.49
#